data_AF-A0A3M9ZH92-F1
#
_entry.id   AF-A0A3M9ZH92-F1
#
_cell.length_a   1.000
_cell.length_b   1.000
_cell.length_c   1.000
_cell.angle_alpha   90.00
_cell.angle_beta   90.00
_cell.angle_gamma   90.00
#
_symmetry.space_group_name_H-M   'P 1'
#
loop_
_entity.id
_entity.type
_entity.pdbx_description
1 polymer ?
#
loop_
_entity_poly.entity_id
_entity_poly.type
_entity_poly.pdbx_seq_one_letter_code
_entity_poly.pdbx_strand_id
1 'polypeptide(L)'
;ARATNTQSRRGAFLDSVSDRVAEAAAFVGMAVGGVASPQLVVLAAVLSLIVSYTRARAESLGVGLAGVGVGERAERLAIIAVAAIIAGAVQAPHIMDYALALVCVLAGITIVQRAVRAHRSLDA
;
A
#
# COMPACT_ATOMS: atom_id res chain seq x y z
N ALA A 1 -9.69 -13.03 16.39
CA ALA A 1 -10.08 -14.04 15.37
C ALA A 1 -9.34 -15.36 15.56
N ARG A 2 -8.00 -15.42 15.48
CA ARG A 2 -7.24 -16.68 15.68
C ARG A 2 -7.31 -17.21 17.10
N ALA A 3 -7.04 -16.36 18.11
CA ALA A 3 -7.13 -16.75 19.52
C ALA A 3 -8.52 -17.22 19.96
N THR A 4 -9.57 -16.76 19.28
CA THR A 4 -10.99 -17.07 19.57
C THR A 4 -11.60 -18.06 18.59
N ASN A 5 -10.84 -18.59 17.61
CA ASN A 5 -11.33 -19.45 16.52
C ASN A 5 -12.55 -18.90 15.73
N THR A 6 -12.67 -17.58 15.60
CA THR A 6 -13.80 -16.91 14.91
C THR A 6 -13.43 -16.39 13.51
N GLN A 7 -12.45 -17.01 12.85
CA GLN A 7 -12.06 -16.63 11.48
C GLN A 7 -13.22 -16.87 10.51
N SER A 8 -13.59 -15.87 9.71
CA SER A 8 -14.71 -15.96 8.78
C SER A 8 -14.44 -15.16 7.50
N ARG A 9 -15.10 -15.53 6.40
CA ARG A 9 -15.02 -14.79 5.12
C ARG A 9 -15.50 -13.34 5.27
N ARG A 10 -16.56 -13.13 6.06
CA ARG A 10 -17.08 -11.79 6.39
C ARG A 10 -16.04 -10.96 7.13
N GLY A 11 -15.36 -11.55 8.11
CA GLY A 11 -14.28 -10.90 8.86
C GLY A 11 -13.10 -10.51 7.96
N ALA A 12 -12.65 -11.42 7.10
CA ALA A 12 -11.54 -11.14 6.16
C ALA A 12 -11.87 -10.01 5.18
N PHE A 13 -13.12 -9.94 4.70
CA PHE A 13 -13.59 -8.83 3.87
C PHE A 13 -13.59 -7.50 4.64
N LEU A 14 -14.15 -7.48 5.85
CA LEU A 14 -14.20 -6.27 6.69
C LEU A 14 -12.79 -5.75 7.02
N ASP A 15 -11.88 -6.66 7.38
CA ASP A 15 -10.47 -6.36 7.66
C ASP A 15 -9.81 -5.69 6.44
N SER A 16 -9.96 -6.31 5.26
CA SER A 16 -9.41 -5.79 4.01
C SER A 16 -9.97 -4.41 3.63
N VAL A 17 -11.27 -4.15 3.84
CA VAL A 17 -11.89 -2.85 3.54
C VAL A 17 -11.43 -1.79 4.55
N SER A 18 -11.45 -2.11 5.85
CA SER A 18 -11.04 -1.22 6.92
C SER A 18 -9.59 -0.79 6.75
N ASP A 19 -8.74 -1.73 6.33
CA ASP A 19 -7.35 -1.50 5.98
C ASP A 19 -7.16 -0.46 4.87
N ARG A 20 -8.06 -0.43 3.87
CA ARG A 20 -8.02 0.57 2.79
C ARG A 20 -8.54 1.91 3.23
N VAL A 21 -9.55 1.94 4.10
CA VAL A 21 -10.03 3.18 4.70
C VAL A 21 -8.92 3.83 5.55
N ALA A 22 -8.24 3.04 6.39
CA ALA A 22 -7.12 3.53 7.20
C ALA A 22 -5.96 4.07 6.35
N GLU A 23 -5.61 3.36 5.28
CA GLU A 23 -4.56 3.78 4.34
C GLU A 23 -4.95 5.07 3.58
N ALA A 24 -6.20 5.17 3.10
CA ALA A 24 -6.70 6.37 2.45
C ALA A 24 -6.72 7.57 3.42
N ALA A 25 -7.15 7.37 4.67
CA ALA A 25 -7.14 8.40 5.69
C ALA A 25 -5.73 8.92 5.97
N ALA A 26 -4.70 8.05 5.97
CA ALA A 26 -3.30 8.46 6.11
C ALA A 26 -2.86 9.38 4.95
N PHE A 27 -3.16 9.04 3.70
CA PHE A 27 -2.85 9.90 2.55
C PHE A 27 -3.60 11.22 2.58
N VAL A 28 -4.89 11.22 2.93
CA VAL A 28 -5.68 12.45 3.10
C VAL A 28 -5.10 13.32 4.21
N GLY A 29 -4.74 12.73 5.34
CA GLY A 29 -4.08 13.43 6.44
C GLY A 29 -2.76 14.07 6.02
N MET A 30 -1.95 13.37 5.22
CA MET A 30 -0.71 13.94 4.69
C MET A 30 -0.95 15.10 3.72
N ALA A 31 -1.96 14.99 2.85
CA ALA A 31 -2.32 16.05 1.91
C ALA A 31 -2.83 17.30 2.62
N VAL A 32 -3.77 17.14 3.56
CA VAL A 32 -4.36 18.24 4.33
C VAL A 32 -3.35 18.85 5.30
N GLY A 33 -2.52 18.01 5.92
CA GLY A 33 -1.49 18.44 6.86
C GLY A 33 -0.29 19.14 6.20
N GLY A 34 -0.20 19.13 4.86
CA GLY A 34 0.89 19.80 4.13
C GLY A 34 2.28 19.25 4.47
N VAL A 35 2.36 17.97 4.90
CA VAL A 35 3.62 17.37 5.36
C VAL A 35 4.52 16.89 4.21
N ALA A 36 4.01 16.91 2.98
CA ALA A 36 4.71 16.54 1.76
C ALA A 36 4.08 17.22 0.54
N SER A 37 4.78 17.18 -0.60
CA SER A 37 4.30 17.64 -1.91
C SER A 37 2.95 16.99 -2.25
N PRO A 38 1.89 17.78 -2.53
CA PRO A 38 0.57 17.25 -2.87
C PRO A 38 0.59 16.26 -4.05
N GLN A 39 1.45 16.52 -5.04
CA GLN A 39 1.63 15.66 -6.21
C GLN A 39 2.15 14.28 -5.82
N LEU A 40 3.14 14.22 -4.91
CA LEU A 40 3.68 12.95 -4.41
C LEU A 40 2.69 12.20 -3.54
N VAL A 41 1.93 12.89 -2.68
CA VAL A 41 0.89 12.27 -1.85
C VAL A 41 -0.18 11.62 -2.72
N VAL A 42 -0.67 12.34 -3.74
CA VAL A 42 -1.67 11.81 -4.69
C VAL A 42 -1.12 10.63 -5.46
N LEU A 43 0.11 10.73 -5.98
CA LEU A 43 0.74 9.63 -6.71
C LEU A 43 0.91 8.38 -5.84
N ALA A 44 1.38 8.54 -4.60
CA ALA A 44 1.54 7.44 -3.66
C ALA A 44 0.20 6.77 -3.31
N ALA A 45 -0.85 7.56 -3.11
CA ALA A 45 -2.20 7.06 -2.86
C ALA A 45 -2.73 6.24 -4.04
N VAL A 46 -2.62 6.77 -5.27
CA VAL A 46 -3.05 6.09 -6.50
C VAL A 46 -2.28 4.79 -6.70
N LEU A 47 -0.96 4.81 -6.58
CA LEU A 47 -0.15 3.60 -6.75
C LEU A 47 -0.46 2.56 -5.66
N SER A 48 -0.71 2.97 -4.43
CA SER A 48 -1.09 2.03 -3.36
C SER A 48 -2.45 1.36 -3.63
N LEU A 49 -3.41 2.11 -4.17
CA LEU A 49 -4.70 1.58 -4.64
C LEU A 49 -4.50 0.58 -5.78
N ILE A 50 -3.67 0.91 -6.78
CA ILE A 50 -3.42 0.01 -7.92
C ILE A 50 -2.74 -1.28 -7.44
N VAL A 51 -1.72 -1.23 -6.57
CA VAL A 51 -1.09 -2.43 -5.98
C VAL A 51 -2.13 -3.36 -5.36
N SER A 52 -3.08 -2.78 -4.63
CA SER A 52 -4.14 -3.50 -3.94
C SER A 52 -5.17 -4.09 -4.91
N TYR A 53 -5.55 -3.30 -5.93
CA TYR A 53 -6.47 -3.73 -6.97
C TYR A 53 -5.90 -4.84 -7.84
N THR A 54 -4.64 -4.75 -8.28
CA THR A 54 -3.98 -5.80 -9.08
C THR A 54 -4.02 -7.14 -8.36
N ARG A 55 -3.79 -7.15 -7.04
CA ARG A 55 -3.91 -8.36 -6.21
C ARG A 55 -5.34 -8.89 -6.17
N ALA A 56 -6.30 -8.04 -5.79
CA ALA A 56 -7.71 -8.45 -5.70
C ALA A 56 -8.24 -8.96 -7.06
N ARG A 57 -7.83 -8.32 -8.16
CA ARG A 57 -8.23 -8.73 -9.51
C ARG A 57 -7.62 -10.07 -9.89
N ALA A 58 -6.34 -10.28 -9.64
CA ALA A 58 -5.70 -11.57 -9.89
C ALA A 58 -6.35 -12.70 -9.07
N GLU A 59 -6.61 -12.46 -7.77
CA GLU A 59 -7.28 -13.43 -6.90
C GLU A 59 -8.69 -13.74 -7.39
N SER A 60 -9.43 -12.76 -7.93
CA SER A 60 -10.75 -12.97 -8.53
C SER A 60 -10.73 -13.84 -9.80
N LEU A 61 -9.58 -13.92 -10.48
CA LEU A 61 -9.33 -14.77 -11.64
C LEU A 61 -8.70 -16.11 -11.26
N GLY A 62 -8.65 -16.44 -9.96
CA GLY A 62 -8.05 -17.70 -9.45
C GLY A 62 -6.54 -17.67 -9.31
N VAL A 63 -5.89 -16.52 -9.53
CA VAL A 63 -4.43 -16.39 -9.42
C VAL A 63 -4.02 -15.82 -8.07
N GLY A 64 -3.39 -16.65 -7.24
CA GLY A 64 -2.81 -16.21 -5.97
C GLY A 64 -1.53 -15.40 -6.16
N LEU A 65 -1.50 -14.17 -5.64
CA LEU A 65 -0.34 -13.27 -5.67
C LEU A 65 0.25 -12.98 -4.28
N ALA A 66 -0.02 -13.85 -3.30
CA ALA A 66 0.56 -13.70 -1.97
C ALA A 66 2.10 -13.76 -2.02
N GLY A 67 2.78 -12.80 -1.39
CA GLY A 67 4.25 -12.72 -1.37
C GLY A 67 4.88 -12.23 -2.67
N VAL A 68 4.08 -11.83 -3.67
CA VAL A 68 4.60 -11.29 -4.94
C VAL A 68 4.63 -9.77 -4.86
N GLY A 69 5.84 -9.21 -4.82
CA GLY A 69 6.05 -7.76 -4.74
C GLY A 69 7.10 -7.39 -3.70
N VAL A 70 8.03 -6.49 -4.03
CA VAL A 70 9.05 -6.00 -3.08
C VAL A 70 8.47 -4.93 -2.13
N GLY A 71 7.45 -4.20 -2.56
CA GLY A 71 6.76 -3.19 -1.76
C GLY A 71 5.37 -3.64 -1.37
N GLU A 72 5.24 -4.62 -0.49
CA GLU A 72 3.94 -4.94 0.11
C GLU A 72 3.45 -3.80 1.02
N ARG A 73 2.26 -3.99 1.60
CA ARG A 73 1.59 -2.92 2.36
C ARG A 73 2.36 -2.56 3.62
N ALA A 74 2.90 -3.57 4.32
CA ALA A 74 3.57 -3.38 5.60
C ALA A 74 4.82 -2.50 5.44
N GLU A 75 5.61 -2.73 4.39
CA GLU A 75 6.83 -1.99 4.08
C GLU A 75 6.51 -0.53 3.73
N ARG A 76 5.48 -0.28 2.89
CA ARG A 76 5.09 1.09 2.54
C ARG A 76 4.64 1.87 3.77
N LEU A 77 3.80 1.28 4.61
CA LEU A 77 3.33 1.92 5.84
C LEU A 77 4.45 2.12 6.86
N ALA A 78 5.37 1.16 6.97
CA ALA A 78 6.55 1.30 7.84
C ALA A 78 7.45 2.45 7.39
N ILE A 79 7.73 2.56 6.09
CA ILE A 79 8.53 3.67 5.53
C ILE A 79 7.87 5.02 5.85
N ILE A 80 6.56 5.16 5.60
CA ILE A 80 5.82 6.40 5.87
C ILE A 80 5.83 6.72 7.37
N ALA A 81 5.58 5.75 8.24
CA ALA A 81 5.53 5.95 9.67
C ALA A 81 6.90 6.37 10.25
N VAL A 82 7.97 5.68 9.86
CA VAL A 82 9.34 6.01 10.30
C VAL A 82 9.74 7.39 9.78
N ALA A 83 9.47 7.69 8.51
CA ALA A 83 9.76 9.00 7.94
C ALA A 83 9.01 10.12 8.65
N ALA A 84 7.72 9.92 8.99
CA ALA A 84 6.92 10.91 9.70
C ALA A 84 7.49 11.20 11.10
N ILE A 85 7.89 10.16 11.83
CA ILE A 85 8.51 10.31 13.16
C ILE A 85 9.82 11.10 13.05
N ILE A 86 10.70 10.72 12.11
CA ILE A 86 12.00 11.37 11.93
C ILE A 86 11.79 12.82 11.47
N ALA A 87 10.96 13.07 10.47
CA ALA A 87 10.67 14.40 9.94
C ALA A 87 10.15 15.34 11.04
N GLY A 88 9.27 14.85 11.91
CA GLY A 88 8.78 15.58 13.07
C GLY A 88 9.85 15.83 14.13
N ALA A 89 10.67 14.82 14.45
CA ALA A 89 11.71 14.93 15.48
C ALA A 89 12.83 15.92 15.09
N VAL A 90 13.27 15.90 13.83
CA VAL A 90 14.35 16.76 13.33
C VAL A 90 13.85 18.02 12.60
N GLN A 91 12.54 18.25 12.55
CA GLN A 91 11.90 19.39 11.90
C GLN A 91 12.30 19.54 10.41
N ALA A 92 12.40 18.41 9.71
CA ALA A 92 12.86 18.31 8.33
C ALA A 92 11.76 17.73 7.43
N PRO A 93 10.82 18.56 6.93
CA PRO A 93 9.65 18.09 6.18
C PRO A 93 10.01 17.41 4.85
N HIS A 94 11.14 17.76 4.23
CA HIS A 94 11.62 17.16 2.98
C HIS A 94 11.89 15.64 3.10
N ILE A 95 12.05 15.11 4.31
CA ILE A 95 12.19 13.66 4.54
C ILE A 95 10.93 12.91 4.09
N MET A 96 9.75 13.52 4.25
CA MET A 96 8.49 12.92 3.80
C MET A 96 8.40 12.84 2.28
N ASP A 97 8.90 13.85 1.56
CA ASP A 97 8.95 13.81 0.09
C ASP A 97 9.83 12.66 -0.40
N TYR A 98 11.01 12.48 0.20
CA TYR A 98 11.88 11.35 -0.15
C TYR A 98 11.26 9.99 0.18
N ALA A 99 10.58 9.88 1.33
CA ALA A 99 9.89 8.67 1.72
C ALA A 99 8.74 8.33 0.76
N LEU A 100 7.92 9.32 0.39
CA LEU A 100 6.83 9.11 -0.57
C LEU A 100 7.36 8.80 -1.98
N ALA A 101 8.44 9.44 -2.43
CA ALA A 101 9.08 9.11 -3.68
C ALA A 101 9.56 7.65 -3.71
N LEU A 102 10.20 7.18 -2.63
CA LEU A 102 10.61 5.79 -2.48
C LEU A 102 9.40 4.84 -2.50
N VAL A 103 8.33 5.17 -1.76
CA VAL A 103 7.09 4.40 -1.75
C VAL A 103 6.47 4.29 -3.14
N CYS A 104 6.46 5.38 -3.92
CA CYS A 104 5.99 5.39 -5.30
C CYS A 104 6.80 4.44 -6.19
N VAL A 105 8.13 4.46 -6.08
CA VAL A 105 9.02 3.56 -6.83
C VAL A 105 8.76 2.11 -6.47
N LEU A 106 8.70 1.77 -5.17
CA LEU A 106 8.42 0.41 -4.70
C LEU A 106 7.03 -0.08 -5.14
N ALA A 107 6.02 0.79 -5.09
CA ALA A 107 4.68 0.47 -5.54
C ALA A 107 4.65 0.21 -7.06
N GLY A 108 5.31 1.06 -7.86
CA GLY A 108 5.44 0.86 -9.30
C GLY A 108 6.09 -0.48 -9.66
N ILE A 109 7.22 -0.81 -9.04
CA ILE A 109 7.89 -2.10 -9.21
C ILE A 109 6.95 -3.26 -8.86
N THR A 110 6.24 -3.15 -7.73
CA THR A 110 5.30 -4.18 -7.26
C THR A 110 4.15 -4.40 -8.23
N ILE A 111 3.60 -3.33 -8.83
CA ILE A 111 2.54 -3.43 -9.83
C ILE A 111 3.02 -4.24 -11.03
N VAL A 112 4.21 -3.91 -11.56
CA VAL A 112 4.79 -4.63 -12.71
C VAL A 112 5.02 -6.10 -12.38
N GLN A 113 5.63 -6.39 -11.22
CA GLN A 113 5.87 -7.77 -10.78
C GLN A 113 4.58 -8.59 -10.68
N ARG A 114 3.53 -7.99 -10.07
CA ARG A 114 2.22 -8.63 -9.94
C ARG A 114 1.53 -8.83 -11.28
N ALA A 115 1.57 -7.83 -12.16
CA ALA A 115 0.96 -7.91 -13.49
C ALA A 115 1.62 -8.99 -14.35
N VAL A 116 2.96 -9.04 -14.40
CA VAL A 116 3.71 -10.06 -15.15
C VAL A 116 3.43 -11.45 -14.60
N ARG A 117 3.43 -11.62 -13.27
CA ARG A 117 3.12 -12.91 -12.64
C ARG A 117 1.69 -13.33 -12.92
N ALA A 118 0.72 -12.42 -12.83
CA ALA A 118 -0.68 -12.70 -13.10
C ALA A 118 -0.89 -13.13 -14.55
N HIS A 119 -0.33 -12.39 -15.52
CA HIS A 119 -0.49 -12.69 -16.93
C HIS A 119 0.07 -14.08 -17.28
N ARG A 120 1.30 -14.39 -16.85
CA ARG A 120 1.92 -15.72 -17.07
C ARG A 120 1.16 -16.87 -16.44
N SER A 121 0.48 -16.64 -15.31
CA SER A 121 -0.31 -17.68 -14.64
C SER A 121 -1.69 -17.90 -15.27
N LEU A 122 -2.19 -16.94 -16.06
CA LEU A 122 -3.47 -17.09 -16.77
C LEU A 122 -3.30 -17.79 -18.12
N ASP A 123 -2.11 -17.68 -18.72
CA ASP A 123 -1.79 -18.31 -20.01
C ASP A 123 -1.28 -19.76 -19.88
N ALA A 124 -1.22 -20.30 -18.65
CA ALA A 124 -0.77 -21.66 -18.34
C ALA A 124 -1.97 -22.58 -18.05
#